data_AF-A0A2I4C6C4-F1
#
_entry.id   AF-A0A2I4C6C4-F1
#
_cell.length_a   1.000
_cell.length_b   1.000
_cell.length_c   1.000
_cell.angle_alpha   90.00
_cell.angle_beta   90.00
_cell.angle_gamma   90.00
#
_symmetry.space_group_name_H-M   'P 1'
#
loop_
_entity.id
_entity.type
_entity.pdbx_description
1 polymer ?
#
loop_
_entity_poly.entity_id
_entity_poly.type
_entity_poly.pdbx_seq_one_letter_code
_entity_poly.pdbx_strand_id
1 'polypeptide(L)'
;MDQKMFISPPQPPTGREERVKFAYAELQQHRSEGVHRKPSPVSSYVPPPDYLDEEEDLIKPKKLVNPVKASRSHQELHQELLSRGVTSMETKPELQRVLESRRRDQLIRQRKQEVEAHRKISPLEAELLKRHRKLEELEQQQEQQQQDNLKAPEFIKVREKLRRTSVHCEEDKDM
;
A
#
# COMPACT_ATOMS: atom_id res chain seq x y z
N MET A 1 46.35 -7.33 20.47
CA MET A 1 45.82 -5.96 20.24
C MET A 1 44.40 -6.13 19.74
N ASP A 2 43.44 -6.05 20.65
CA ASP A 2 42.03 -6.29 20.34
C ASP A 2 41.47 -5.15 19.50
N GLN A 3 41.10 -5.46 18.26
CA GLN A 3 40.33 -4.57 17.39
C GLN A 3 38.92 -4.44 17.97
N LYS A 4 38.68 -3.39 18.75
CA LYS A 4 37.34 -2.98 19.15
C LYS A 4 36.57 -2.54 17.90
N MET A 5 35.70 -3.42 17.41
CA MET A 5 34.69 -3.09 16.40
C MET A 5 33.77 -2.00 16.95
N PHE A 6 34.01 -0.75 16.55
CA PHE A 6 33.07 0.34 16.77
C PHE A 6 31.86 0.11 15.84
N ILE A 7 30.86 -0.59 16.36
CA ILE A 7 29.57 -0.72 15.70
C ILE A 7 28.89 0.64 15.83
N SER A 8 28.75 1.34 14.69
CA SER A 8 27.97 2.58 14.63
C SER A 8 26.53 2.30 15.09
N PRO A 9 25.92 3.16 15.93
CA PRO A 9 24.53 3.00 16.32
C PRO A 9 23.63 3.10 15.08
N PRO A 10 22.49 2.38 15.07
CA PRO A 10 21.57 2.37 13.94
C PRO A 10 21.04 3.77 13.67
N GLN A 11 21.16 4.22 12.42
CA GLN A 11 20.65 5.52 11.98
C GLN A 11 19.11 5.50 12.00
N PRO A 12 18.45 6.55 12.53
CA PRO A 12 17.01 6.59 12.60
C PRO A 12 16.39 6.73 11.19
N PRO A 13 15.23 6.11 10.94
CA PRO A 13 14.63 6.10 9.61
C PRO A 13 14.20 7.50 9.17
N THR A 14 14.50 7.85 7.92
CA THR A 14 14.28 9.20 7.39
C THR A 14 12.82 9.44 6.99
N GLY A 15 12.07 8.38 6.68
CA GLY A 15 10.65 8.42 6.31
C GLY A 15 9.68 8.49 7.49
N ARG A 16 8.62 9.30 7.37
CA ARG A 16 7.61 9.52 8.44
C ARG A 16 6.90 8.23 8.83
N GLU A 17 6.59 7.35 7.88
CA GLU A 17 5.95 6.05 8.14
C GLU A 17 6.90 5.04 8.78
N GLU A 18 8.18 5.10 8.42
CA GLU A 18 9.21 4.20 8.96
C GLU A 18 9.56 4.57 10.41
N ARG A 19 9.56 5.87 10.77
CA ARG A 19 9.71 6.30 12.17
C ARG A 19 8.59 5.78 13.06
N VAL A 20 7.37 5.74 12.55
CA VAL A 20 6.22 5.22 13.30
C VAL A 20 6.35 3.71 13.51
N LYS A 21 6.80 2.97 12.50
CA LYS A 21 7.07 1.53 12.59
C LYS A 21 8.21 1.22 13.57
N PHE A 22 9.29 2.01 13.52
CA PHE A 22 10.43 1.86 14.43
C PHE A 22 10.03 2.13 15.89
N ALA A 23 9.35 3.24 16.16
CA ALA A 23 8.86 3.56 17.50
C ALA A 23 7.90 2.49 18.06
N TYR A 24 7.06 1.91 17.19
CA TYR A 24 6.15 0.82 17.57
C TYR A 24 6.88 -0.51 17.87
N ALA A 25 8.02 -0.76 17.23
CA ALA A 25 8.86 -1.93 17.51
C ALA A 25 9.66 -1.77 18.81
N GLU A 26 10.21 -0.58 19.07
CA GLU A 26 10.99 -0.26 20.26
C GLU A 26 10.16 -0.37 21.56
N LEU A 27 8.89 0.08 21.52
CA LEU A 27 7.95 -0.07 22.63
C LEU A 27 7.62 -1.53 22.97
N GLN A 28 7.70 -2.44 22.00
CA GLN A 28 7.44 -3.87 22.24
C GLN A 28 8.64 -4.57 22.90
N GLN A 29 9.87 -4.11 22.65
CA GLN A 29 11.09 -4.71 23.21
C GLN A 29 11.27 -4.43 24.70
N HIS A 30 10.85 -3.27 25.19
CA HIS A 30 10.94 -2.93 26.62
C HIS A 30 9.88 -3.62 27.50
N ARG A 31 8.95 -4.37 26.91
CA ARG A 31 7.92 -5.10 27.66
C ARG A 31 8.44 -6.39 28.30
N SER A 32 9.59 -6.91 27.85
CA SER A 32 10.14 -8.20 28.33
C SER A 32 11.23 -8.10 29.40
N GLU A 33 11.87 -6.95 29.61
CA GLU A 33 13.05 -6.81 30.50
C GLU A 33 12.71 -6.15 31.85
N GLY A 34 11.59 -6.55 32.47
CA GLY A 34 11.08 -5.95 33.72
C GLY A 34 11.17 -6.82 34.97
N VAL A 35 11.78 -8.01 34.92
CA VAL A 35 11.66 -9.00 35.99
C VAL A 35 12.99 -9.67 36.32
N HIS A 36 14.00 -8.92 36.78
CA HIS A 36 15.02 -9.46 37.70
C HIS A 36 15.91 -8.34 38.26
N ARG A 37 15.43 -7.62 39.29
CA ARG A 37 16.34 -6.94 40.22
C ARG A 37 16.49 -7.83 41.44
N LYS A 38 17.48 -8.73 41.42
CA LYS A 38 17.85 -9.52 42.60
C LYS A 38 18.51 -8.59 43.64
N PRO A 39 18.12 -8.62 44.93
CA PRO A 39 18.84 -7.89 45.96
C PRO A 39 20.22 -8.52 46.23
N SER A 40 21.21 -7.65 46.45
CA SER A 40 22.64 -7.89 46.68
C SER A 40 22.93 -8.73 47.96
N PRO A 41 24.01 -9.54 48.02
CA PRO A 41 24.17 -10.59 49.03
C PRO A 41 24.93 -10.17 50.30
N VAL A 42 25.01 -8.86 50.63
CA VAL A 42 25.88 -8.38 51.72
C VAL A 42 25.08 -7.59 52.75
N SER A 43 24.48 -8.30 53.71
CA SER A 43 24.17 -7.75 55.03
C SER A 43 24.62 -8.76 56.07
N SER A 44 25.63 -8.37 56.84
CA SER A 44 26.43 -9.16 57.75
C SER A 44 25.61 -9.92 58.80
N TYR A 45 25.97 -11.19 58.92
CA TYR A 45 25.78 -12.17 59.99
C TYR A 45 25.52 -11.57 61.39
N VAL A 46 24.32 -11.79 61.92
CA VAL A 46 24.04 -11.86 63.35
C VAL A 46 23.35 -13.21 63.55
N PRO A 47 23.88 -14.11 64.41
CA PRO A 47 23.20 -15.37 64.66
C PRO A 47 21.85 -15.08 65.33
N PRO A 48 20.73 -15.68 64.85
CA PRO A 48 19.44 -15.56 65.51
C PRO A 48 19.57 -16.10 66.94
N PRO A 49 19.01 -15.43 67.95
CA PRO A 49 19.05 -15.97 69.31
C PRO A 49 18.21 -17.25 69.36
N ASP A 50 18.70 -18.25 70.10
CA ASP A 50 17.99 -19.50 70.39
C ASP A 50 16.74 -19.20 71.25
N TYR A 51 15.71 -18.69 70.59
CA TYR A 51 14.36 -18.72 71.13
C TYR A 51 13.76 -20.07 70.77
N LEU A 52 13.35 -20.75 71.84
CA LEU A 52 12.55 -21.95 71.81
C LEU A 52 11.39 -21.80 70.83
N ASP A 53 11.05 -22.93 70.20
CA ASP A 53 10.06 -23.17 69.17
C ASP A 53 8.64 -22.66 69.52
N GLU A 54 8.47 -21.33 69.55
CA GLU A 54 7.16 -20.64 69.64
C GLU A 54 6.62 -20.33 68.22
N GLU A 55 7.11 -20.99 67.17
CA GLU A 55 6.55 -20.91 65.81
C GLU A 55 5.20 -21.65 65.69
N GLU A 56 4.85 -22.47 66.68
CA GLU A 56 3.58 -23.21 66.72
C GLU A 56 2.41 -22.36 67.27
N ASP A 57 2.73 -21.28 68.02
CA ASP A 57 1.75 -20.32 68.56
C ASP A 57 1.58 -19.05 67.70
N LEU A 58 2.33 -18.92 66.60
CA LEU A 58 2.15 -17.83 65.64
C LEU A 58 0.92 -18.10 64.75
N ILE A 59 -0.11 -17.25 64.87
CA ILE A 59 -1.26 -17.26 63.96
C ILE A 59 -0.77 -16.97 62.54
N LYS A 60 -0.59 -18.01 61.73
CA LYS A 60 -0.22 -17.88 60.32
C LYS A 60 -1.36 -17.18 59.59
N PRO A 61 -1.09 -16.12 58.81
CA PRO A 61 -2.14 -15.42 58.08
C PRO A 61 -2.85 -16.42 57.16
N LYS A 62 -4.15 -16.61 57.40
CA LYS A 62 -4.99 -17.51 56.62
C LYS A 62 -5.03 -17.00 55.18
N LYS A 63 -4.64 -17.84 54.22
CA LYS A 63 -4.76 -17.52 52.80
C LYS A 63 -6.23 -17.31 52.47
N LEU A 64 -6.62 -16.05 52.31
CA LEU A 64 -7.98 -15.69 51.93
C LEU A 64 -8.24 -16.26 50.53
N VAL A 65 -9.34 -16.99 50.39
CA VAL A 65 -9.72 -17.54 49.09
C VAL A 65 -10.21 -16.38 48.24
N ASN A 66 -9.60 -16.21 47.06
CA ASN A 66 -10.01 -15.18 46.12
C ASN A 66 -11.47 -15.44 45.70
N PRO A 67 -12.43 -14.54 46.00
CA PRO A 67 -13.84 -14.78 45.71
C PRO A 67 -14.13 -14.99 44.22
N VAL A 68 -13.33 -14.38 43.33
CA VAL A 68 -13.41 -14.54 41.87
C VAL A 68 -12.97 -15.94 41.44
N LYS A 69 -12.03 -16.53 42.18
CA LYS A 69 -11.55 -17.90 41.94
C LYS A 69 -12.34 -18.94 42.75
N ALA A 70 -13.00 -18.55 43.83
CA ALA A 70 -13.88 -19.44 44.59
C ALA A 70 -15.17 -19.76 43.82
N SER A 71 -15.71 -18.78 43.09
CA SER A 71 -16.92 -18.96 42.30
C SER A 71 -16.65 -19.65 40.97
N ARG A 72 -17.00 -20.93 40.88
CA ARG A 72 -16.93 -21.71 39.64
C ARG A 72 -17.75 -21.07 38.52
N SER A 73 -18.95 -20.60 38.83
CA SER A 73 -19.82 -19.91 37.87
C SER A 73 -19.15 -18.67 37.26
N HIS A 74 -18.47 -17.86 38.08
CA HIS A 74 -17.73 -16.70 37.57
C HIS A 74 -16.55 -17.12 36.68
N GLN A 75 -15.83 -18.17 37.06
CA GLN A 75 -14.74 -18.69 36.24
C GLN A 75 -15.24 -19.24 34.90
N GLU A 76 -16.33 -19.98 34.91
CA GLU A 76 -16.96 -20.54 33.72
C GLU A 76 -17.47 -19.43 32.80
N LEU A 77 -18.12 -18.40 33.36
CA LEU A 77 -18.50 -17.22 32.58
C LEU A 77 -17.28 -16.52 31.96
N HIS A 78 -16.17 -16.37 32.70
CA HIS A 78 -14.95 -15.78 32.15
C HIS A 78 -14.36 -16.63 31.02
N GLN A 79 -14.31 -17.95 31.20
CA GLN A 79 -13.88 -18.88 30.15
C GLN A 79 -14.81 -18.81 28.94
N GLU A 80 -16.12 -18.76 29.15
CA GLU A 80 -17.12 -18.65 28.09
C GLU A 80 -16.96 -17.32 27.35
N LEU A 81 -16.78 -16.19 28.04
CA LEU A 81 -16.57 -14.88 27.43
C LEU A 81 -15.26 -14.83 26.63
N LEU A 82 -14.19 -15.46 27.12
CA LEU A 82 -12.94 -15.62 26.37
C LEU A 82 -13.11 -16.54 25.15
N SER A 83 -13.87 -17.63 25.30
CA SER A 83 -14.07 -18.65 24.26
C SER A 83 -15.04 -18.23 23.17
N ARG A 84 -16.10 -17.48 23.53
CA ARG A 84 -17.05 -16.84 22.62
C ARG A 84 -16.49 -15.57 22.00
N GLY A 85 -15.24 -15.25 22.32
CA GLY A 85 -14.50 -14.14 21.77
C GLY A 85 -15.09 -12.80 22.20
N VAL A 86 -14.44 -12.18 23.17
CA VAL A 86 -14.28 -10.70 23.15
C VAL A 86 -13.54 -10.27 21.86
N THR A 87 -12.98 -11.22 21.10
CA THR A 87 -12.53 -11.11 19.70
C THR A 87 -13.66 -11.16 18.65
N SER A 88 -14.87 -11.61 19.00
CA SER A 88 -16.06 -11.54 18.12
C SER A 88 -16.69 -10.15 18.11
N MET A 89 -16.22 -9.25 18.97
CA MET A 89 -16.32 -7.82 18.68
C MET A 89 -15.17 -7.46 17.74
N GLU A 90 -15.38 -7.67 16.43
CA GLU A 90 -15.03 -6.58 15.51
C GLU A 90 -15.74 -5.34 16.08
N THR A 91 -15.05 -4.61 16.94
CA THR A 91 -15.58 -3.45 17.62
C THR A 91 -15.81 -2.39 16.55
N LYS A 92 -17.04 -2.36 16.03
CA LYS A 92 -17.59 -1.48 14.99
C LYS A 92 -17.37 -1.99 13.56
N PRO A 93 -18.22 -2.92 13.07
CA PRO A 93 -18.25 -3.28 11.66
C PRO A 93 -18.44 -2.05 10.76
N GLU A 94 -19.16 -1.03 11.21
CA GLU A 94 -19.31 0.25 10.51
C GLU A 94 -17.98 0.99 10.33
N LEU A 95 -17.17 1.12 11.38
CA LEU A 95 -15.90 1.84 11.30
C LEU A 95 -14.91 1.09 10.43
N GLN A 96 -14.84 -0.23 10.56
CA GLN A 96 -13.99 -1.08 9.72
C GLN A 96 -14.39 -0.96 8.24
N ARG A 97 -15.69 -1.09 7.93
CA ARG A 97 -16.19 -0.88 6.56
C ARG A 97 -15.93 0.53 6.06
N VAL A 98 -16.07 1.56 6.89
CA VAL A 98 -15.78 2.96 6.52
C VAL A 98 -14.28 3.15 6.23
N LEU A 99 -13.38 2.57 7.05
CA LEU A 99 -11.94 2.64 6.83
C LEU A 99 -11.51 1.86 5.58
N GLU A 100 -12.06 0.67 5.36
CA GLU A 100 -11.83 -0.12 4.16
C GLU A 100 -12.38 0.57 2.92
N SER A 101 -13.58 1.14 2.98
CA SER A 101 -14.15 1.96 1.90
C SER A 101 -13.26 3.15 1.62
N ARG A 102 -12.83 3.90 2.65
CA ARG A 102 -11.93 5.04 2.49
C ARG A 102 -10.61 4.65 1.83
N ARG A 103 -10.04 3.49 2.19
CA ARG A 103 -8.82 2.94 1.58
C ARG A 103 -9.06 2.58 0.11
N ARG A 104 -10.15 1.88 -0.20
CA ARG A 104 -10.54 1.55 -1.58
C ARG A 104 -10.75 2.81 -2.42
N ASP A 105 -11.47 3.79 -1.89
CA ASP A 105 -11.78 5.05 -2.58
C ASP A 105 -10.51 5.88 -2.84
N GLN A 106 -9.54 5.85 -1.93
CA GLN A 106 -8.26 6.51 -2.13
C GLN A 106 -7.48 5.86 -3.28
N LEU A 107 -7.44 4.53 -3.33
CA LEU A 107 -6.78 3.79 -4.40
C LEU A 107 -7.47 4.02 -5.75
N ILE A 108 -8.80 4.02 -5.77
CA ILE A 108 -9.59 4.34 -6.97
C ILE A 108 -9.32 5.78 -7.43
N ARG A 109 -9.24 6.75 -6.52
CA ARG A 109 -8.91 8.15 -6.86
C ARG A 109 -7.51 8.26 -7.44
N GLN A 110 -6.50 7.61 -6.87
CA GLN A 110 -5.14 7.61 -7.39
C GLN A 110 -5.09 7.00 -8.79
N ARG A 111 -5.64 5.80 -8.96
CA ARG A 111 -5.71 5.14 -10.27
C ARG A 111 -6.50 5.95 -11.28
N LYS A 112 -7.58 6.62 -10.88
CA LYS A 112 -8.36 7.51 -11.75
C LYS A 112 -7.53 8.74 -12.13
N GLN A 113 -6.77 9.33 -11.23
CA GLN A 113 -5.88 10.46 -11.55
C GLN A 113 -4.76 10.06 -12.51
N GLU A 114 -4.14 8.90 -12.32
CA GLU A 114 -3.14 8.34 -13.24
C GLU A 114 -3.76 8.06 -14.61
N VAL A 115 -4.86 7.31 -14.63
CA VAL A 115 -5.59 7.01 -15.86
C VAL A 115 -6.07 8.28 -16.52
N GLU A 116 -6.56 9.27 -15.79
CA GLU A 116 -6.98 10.54 -16.35
C GLU A 116 -5.77 11.30 -16.90
N ALA A 117 -4.64 11.37 -16.19
CA ALA A 117 -3.40 11.95 -16.71
C ALA A 117 -2.89 11.27 -17.98
N HIS A 118 -3.07 9.96 -18.11
CA HIS A 118 -2.74 9.19 -19.31
C HIS A 118 -3.85 9.24 -20.39
N ARG A 119 -5.11 9.46 -20.01
CA ARG A 119 -6.29 9.48 -20.91
C ARG A 119 -6.67 10.87 -21.38
N LYS A 120 -6.16 11.94 -20.78
CA LYS A 120 -6.09 13.22 -21.49
C LYS A 120 -5.08 12.96 -22.58
N ILE A 121 -5.59 12.47 -23.71
CA ILE A 121 -4.89 12.40 -24.98
C ILE A 121 -4.13 13.72 -25.03
N SER A 122 -2.80 13.65 -25.02
CA SER A 122 -1.98 14.87 -25.02
C SER A 122 -2.48 15.74 -26.17
N PRO A 123 -2.56 17.08 -26.04
CA PRO A 123 -2.98 17.94 -27.15
C PRO A 123 -2.28 17.58 -28.48
N LEU A 124 -1.02 17.13 -28.40
CA LEU A 124 -0.25 16.56 -29.51
C LEU A 124 -0.81 15.22 -30.02
N GLU A 125 -1.12 14.27 -29.15
CA GLU A 125 -1.66 12.96 -29.51
C GLU A 125 -3.03 13.08 -30.19
N ALA A 126 -3.85 14.05 -29.78
CA ALA A 126 -5.13 14.33 -30.41
C ALA A 126 -4.94 14.86 -31.83
N GLU A 127 -3.94 15.71 -32.03
CA GLU A 127 -3.59 16.23 -33.36
C GLU A 127 -2.97 15.16 -34.26
N LEU A 128 -2.14 14.28 -33.72
CA LEU A 128 -1.61 13.12 -34.44
C LEU A 128 -2.74 12.20 -34.91
N LEU A 129 -3.72 11.91 -34.05
CA LEU A 129 -4.87 11.08 -34.42
C LEU A 129 -5.70 11.73 -35.53
N LYS A 130 -5.93 13.05 -35.46
CA LYS A 130 -6.60 13.80 -36.53
C LYS A 130 -5.82 13.73 -37.84
N ARG A 131 -4.50 13.92 -37.81
CA ARG A 131 -3.64 13.83 -38.99
C ARG A 131 -3.66 12.43 -39.58
N HIS A 132 -3.64 11.39 -38.75
CA HIS A 132 -3.71 10.01 -39.18
C HIS A 132 -5.04 9.72 -39.91
N ARG A 133 -6.18 10.10 -39.32
CA ARG A 133 -7.50 9.97 -39.97
C ARG A 133 -7.56 10.70 -41.32
N LYS A 134 -7.03 11.93 -41.38
CA LYS A 134 -7.00 12.70 -42.62
C LYS A 134 -6.15 12.03 -43.71
N LEU A 135 -5.03 11.43 -43.34
CA LEU A 135 -4.18 10.69 -44.28
C LEU A 135 -4.89 9.41 -44.76
N GLU A 136 -5.54 8.68 -43.86
CA GLU A 136 -6.33 7.49 -44.19
C GLU A 136 -7.48 7.81 -45.17
N GLU A 137 -8.19 8.92 -44.97
CA GLU A 137 -9.23 9.40 -45.89
C GLU A 137 -8.68 9.75 -47.29
N LEU A 138 -7.50 10.38 -47.34
CA LEU A 138 -6.85 10.72 -48.61
C LEU A 138 -6.35 9.48 -49.35
N GLU A 139 -5.81 8.51 -48.62
CA GLU A 139 -5.38 7.22 -49.18
C GLU A 139 -6.57 6.47 -49.78
N GLN A 140 -7.68 6.35 -49.03
CA GLN A 140 -8.92 5.76 -49.53
C GLN A 140 -9.46 6.49 -50.76
N GLN A 141 -9.44 7.83 -50.76
CA GLN A 141 -9.88 8.62 -51.91
C GLN A 141 -8.98 8.40 -53.12
N GLN A 142 -7.67 8.29 -52.92
CA GLN A 142 -6.72 8.01 -53.98
C GLN A 142 -6.92 6.60 -54.56
N GLU A 143 -7.10 5.59 -53.70
CA GLU A 143 -7.41 4.23 -54.14
C GLU A 143 -8.72 4.17 -54.94
N GLN A 144 -9.76 4.87 -54.47
CA GLN A 144 -11.03 4.97 -55.19
C GLN A 144 -10.84 5.64 -56.56
N GLN A 145 -10.09 6.74 -56.63
CA GLN A 145 -9.78 7.39 -57.90
C GLN A 145 -8.99 6.48 -58.85
N GLN A 146 -8.05 5.69 -58.32
CA GLN A 146 -7.31 4.70 -59.12
C GLN A 146 -8.25 3.62 -59.65
N GLN A 147 -9.14 3.07 -58.82
CA GLN A 147 -10.14 2.09 -59.25
C GLN A 147 -11.08 2.66 -60.31
N ASP A 148 -11.58 3.88 -60.10
CA ASP A 148 -12.44 4.57 -61.06
C ASP A 148 -11.70 4.85 -62.37
N ASN A 149 -10.41 5.20 -62.30
CA ASN A 149 -9.56 5.38 -63.48
C ASN A 149 -9.38 4.07 -64.24
N LEU A 150 -9.13 2.94 -63.55
CA LEU A 150 -9.04 1.62 -64.18
C LEU A 150 -10.34 1.24 -64.88
N LYS A 151 -11.49 1.55 -64.27
CA LYS A 151 -12.83 1.31 -64.81
C LYS A 151 -13.21 2.28 -65.95
N ALA A 152 -12.53 3.41 -66.08
CA ALA A 152 -12.85 4.42 -67.08
C ALA A 152 -12.55 3.93 -68.52
N PRO A 153 -13.39 4.28 -69.51
CA PRO A 153 -13.12 3.99 -70.91
C PRO A 153 -11.81 4.62 -71.41
N GLU A 154 -11.14 3.97 -72.35
CA GLU A 154 -9.82 4.38 -72.86
C GLU A 154 -9.78 5.80 -73.43
N PHE A 155 -10.83 6.25 -74.13
CA PHE A 155 -10.87 7.61 -74.69
C PHE A 155 -10.87 8.70 -73.59
N ILE A 156 -11.44 8.42 -72.41
CA ILE A 156 -11.41 9.32 -71.25
C ILE A 156 -9.99 9.40 -70.70
N LYS A 157 -9.30 8.26 -70.56
CA LYS A 157 -7.90 8.19 -70.12
C LYS A 157 -6.97 8.94 -71.06
N VAL A 158 -7.10 8.73 -72.38
CA VAL A 158 -6.31 9.43 -73.40
C VAL A 158 -6.54 10.93 -73.33
N ARG A 159 -7.81 11.37 -73.23
CA ARG A 159 -8.16 12.79 -73.10
C ARG A 159 -7.54 13.42 -71.84
N GLU A 160 -7.57 12.73 -70.71
CA GLU A 160 -6.97 13.23 -69.47
C GLU A 160 -5.43 13.31 -69.56
N LYS A 161 -4.76 12.30 -70.13
CA LYS A 161 -3.31 12.32 -70.37
C LYS A 161 -2.91 13.52 -71.24
N LEU A 162 -3.63 13.75 -72.34
CA LEU A 162 -3.40 14.90 -73.22
C LEU A 162 -3.63 16.23 -72.50
N ARG A 163 -4.65 16.31 -71.63
CA ARG A 163 -4.90 17.50 -70.81
C ARG A 163 -3.74 17.77 -69.84
N ARG A 164 -3.19 16.75 -69.20
CA ARG A 164 -2.05 16.90 -68.26
C ARG A 164 -0.79 17.39 -68.98
N THR A 165 -0.51 16.85 -70.18
CA THR A 165 0.64 17.29 -70.98
C THR A 165 0.46 18.69 -71.57
N SER A 166 -0.76 19.13 -71.84
CA SER A 166 -0.99 20.51 -72.33
C SER A 166 -0.77 21.57 -71.25
N VAL A 167 -0.98 21.25 -69.96
CA VAL A 167 -0.72 22.20 -68.87
C VAL A 167 0.79 22.37 -68.63
N HIS A 168 1.57 21.29 -68.66
CA HIS A 168 3.04 21.39 -68.54
C HIS A 168 3.71 22.14 -69.68
N CYS A 169 3.11 22.16 -70.87
CA CYS A 169 3.65 22.92 -72.01
C CYS A 169 3.47 24.45 -71.88
N GLU A 170 2.65 24.91 -70.94
CA GLU A 170 2.48 26.34 -70.62
C GLU A 170 3.39 26.78 -69.46
N GLU A 171 3.67 25.91 -68.48
CA GLU A 171 4.61 26.18 -67.38
C GLU A 171 6.08 26.34 -67.86
N ASP A 172 6.47 25.64 -68.94
CA ASP A 172 7.80 25.77 -69.55
C ASP A 172 7.96 27.01 -70.45
N LYS A 173 6.88 27.77 -70.75
CA LYS A 173 6.93 29.01 -71.55
C LYS A 173 7.09 30.28 -70.72
N ASP A 174 6.84 30.21 -69.42
CA ASP A 174 6.96 31.33 -68.47
C ASP A 174 8.32 31.35 -67.73
N MET A 175 9.31 30.58 -68.21
CA MET A 175 10.70 30.56 -67.75
C MET A 175 11.67 31.11 -68.79
#